data_AF-A0A0D2VFD9-F1
#
_entry.id   AF-A0A0D2VFD9-F1
#
_cell.length_a   1.000
_cell.length_b   1.000
_cell.length_c   1.000
_cell.angle_alpha   90.00
_cell.angle_beta   90.00
_cell.angle_gamma   90.00
#
_symmetry.space_group_name_H-M   'P 1'
#
loop_
_entity.id
_entity.type
_entity.pdbx_description
1 polymer ?
#
loop_
_entity_poly.entity_id
_entity_poly.type
_entity_poly.pdbx_seq_one_letter_code
_entity_poly.pdbx_strand_id
1 'polypeptide(L)'
;YEYSGYGQSSGKPSEQSTYADIEAAYKCLEESYGTKQEDIILYGQSVGSGPTLDLAARLPRLRAVVLHSPILSGLRVMYPVKRTYWFDIYKNIDKIPLVNCPVLIIH
;
A
#
# COMPACT_ATOMS: atom_id res chain seq x y z
N TYR A 1 -6.67 9.55 -5.29
CA TYR A 1 -5.57 9.72 -6.24
C TYR A 1 -5.62 8.55 -7.23
N GLU A 2 -5.12 8.74 -8.45
CA GLU A 2 -5.03 7.66 -9.44
C GLU A 2 -3.56 7.27 -9.60
N TYR A 3 -3.28 5.97 -9.74
CA TYR A 3 -1.92 5.49 -9.94
C TYR A 3 -1.35 5.98 -11.27
N SER A 4 -0.03 6.18 -11.30
CA SER A 4 0.73 6.50 -12.51
C SER A 4 0.38 5.54 -13.65
N GLY A 5 0.02 6.07 -14.82
CA GLY A 5 -0.39 5.29 -16.00
C GLY A 5 -1.83 4.78 -15.99
N TYR A 6 -2.66 5.17 -15.01
CA TYR A 6 -4.08 4.87 -14.95
C TYR A 6 -4.94 6.13 -14.95
N GLY A 7 -6.14 6.05 -15.52
CA GLY A 7 -7.11 7.14 -15.50
C GLY A 7 -6.58 8.39 -16.20
N GLN A 8 -6.55 9.52 -15.48
CA GLN A 8 -5.97 10.78 -15.94
C GLN A 8 -4.49 10.94 -15.58
N SER A 9 -3.91 10.03 -14.80
CA SER A 9 -2.49 10.08 -14.42
C SER A 9 -1.60 9.63 -15.57
N SER A 10 -0.62 10.47 -15.92
CA SER A 10 0.42 10.15 -16.90
C SER A 10 1.48 9.21 -16.33
N GLY A 11 2.48 8.84 -17.13
CA GLY A 11 3.59 7.98 -16.70
C GLY A 11 3.39 6.50 -17.04
N LYS A 12 4.20 5.63 -16.45
CA LYS A 12 4.16 4.18 -16.65
C LYS A 12 3.82 3.48 -15.34
N PRO A 13 2.96 2.45 -15.35
CA PRO A 13 2.65 1.69 -14.15
C PRO A 13 3.88 0.88 -13.72
N SER A 14 4.31 1.07 -12.48
CA SER A 14 5.35 0.28 -11.83
C SER A 14 5.12 0.22 -10.33
N GLU A 15 5.66 -0.78 -9.66
CA GLU A 15 5.59 -0.89 -8.20
C GLU A 15 6.09 0.39 -7.51
N GLN A 16 7.26 0.87 -7.92
CA GLN A 16 7.88 2.08 -7.39
C GLN A 16 7.01 3.31 -7.64
N SER A 17 6.38 3.40 -8.81
CA SER A 17 5.43 4.48 -9.09
C SER A 17 4.24 4.45 -8.15
N THR A 18 3.64 3.28 -7.89
CA THR A 18 2.50 3.19 -6.95
C THR A 18 2.87 3.61 -5.53
N TYR A 19 4.11 3.34 -5.10
CA TYR A 19 4.63 3.81 -3.81
C TYR A 19 4.81 5.33 -3.79
N ALA A 20 5.33 5.91 -4.87
CA ALA A 20 5.42 7.36 -5.01
C ALA A 20 4.04 8.03 -5.05
N ASP A 21 3.06 7.41 -5.71
CA ASP A 21 1.71 7.96 -5.84
C ASP A 21 0.99 8.05 -4.49
N ILE A 22 1.05 6.98 -3.67
CA ILE A 22 0.44 7.01 -2.32
C ILE A 22 1.18 7.95 -1.37
N GLU A 23 2.51 8.04 -1.49
CA GLU A 23 3.33 8.97 -0.73
C GLU A 23 2.96 10.43 -1.04
N ALA A 24 2.78 10.76 -2.33
CA ALA A 24 2.34 12.08 -2.75
C ALA A 24 0.94 12.42 -2.21
N ALA A 25 0.02 11.45 -2.22
CA ALA A 25 -1.31 11.62 -1.62
C ALA A 25 -1.24 11.84 -0.10
N TYR A 26 -0.41 11.09 0.61
CA TYR A 26 -0.17 11.27 2.05
C TYR A 26 0.41 12.66 2.36
N LYS A 27 1.46 13.08 1.64
CA LYS A 27 2.05 14.41 1.80
C LYS A 27 1.06 15.53 1.54
N CYS A 28 0.19 15.37 0.54
CA CYS A 28 -0.90 16.33 0.30
C CYS A 28 -1.81 16.46 1.53
N LEU A 29 -2.22 15.34 2.14
CA LEU A 29 -3.04 15.35 3.37
C LEU A 29 -2.33 16.01 4.56
N GLU A 30 -1.04 15.76 4.72
CA GLU A 30 -0.23 16.33 5.81
C GLU A 30 0.04 17.82 5.60
N GLU A 31 0.59 18.20 4.44
CA GLU A 31 1.08 19.56 4.17
C GLU A 31 -0.05 20.53 3.80
N SER A 32 -1.02 20.09 2.98
CA SER A 32 -2.09 20.98 2.49
C SER A 32 -3.30 21.02 3.42
N TYR A 33 -3.59 19.92 4.11
CA TYR A 33 -4.77 19.79 4.98
C TYR A 33 -4.42 19.73 6.47
N GLY A 34 -3.14 19.67 6.84
CA GLY A 34 -2.71 19.60 8.25
C GLY A 34 -3.16 18.31 8.96
N THR A 35 -3.44 17.25 8.19
CA THR A 35 -3.99 16.01 8.73
C THR A 35 -2.91 15.26 9.50
N LYS A 36 -3.22 14.86 10.74
CA LYS A 36 -2.29 14.06 11.54
C LYS A 36 -2.41 12.58 11.17
N GLN A 37 -1.32 11.83 11.31
CA GLN A 37 -1.32 10.37 11.09
C GLN A 37 -2.39 9.63 11.90
N GLU A 38 -2.67 10.09 13.12
CA GLU A 38 -3.65 9.53 14.04
C GLU A 38 -5.11 9.72 13.59
N ASP A 39 -5.34 10.52 12.54
CA ASP A 39 -6.64 10.76 11.91
C ASP A 39 -6.75 10.11 10.52
N ILE A 40 -5.71 9.40 10.06
CA ILE A 40 -5.66 8.78 8.72
C ILE A 40 -5.90 7.28 8.81
N ILE A 41 -6.86 6.79 8.02
CA ILE A 41 -7.06 5.36 7.76
C ILE A 41 -6.63 5.08 6.33
N LEU A 42 -5.70 4.14 6.15
CA LEU A 42 -5.33 3.70 4.79
C LEU A 42 -6.23 2.55 4.35
N TYR A 43 -6.74 2.62 3.13
CA TYR A 43 -7.52 1.56 2.50
C TYR A 43 -6.79 1.06 1.26
N GLY A 44 -6.67 -0.26 1.12
CA GLY A 44 -6.06 -0.90 -0.04
C GLY A 44 -6.86 -2.11 -0.49
N GLN A 45 -7.22 -2.16 -1.77
CA GLN A 45 -7.96 -3.28 -2.36
C GLN A 45 -7.13 -4.01 -3.40
N SER A 46 -7.11 -5.34 -3.37
CA SER A 46 -6.40 -6.18 -4.34
C SER A 46 -4.94 -5.71 -4.49
N VAL A 47 -4.49 -5.34 -5.69
CA VAL A 47 -3.15 -4.79 -5.94
C VAL A 47 -2.84 -3.53 -5.11
N GLY A 48 -3.85 -2.72 -4.79
CA GLY A 48 -3.71 -1.52 -3.96
C GLY A 48 -3.24 -1.82 -2.53
N SER A 49 -3.39 -3.06 -2.04
CA SER A 49 -2.81 -3.47 -0.76
C SER A 49 -1.28 -3.33 -0.71
N GLY A 50 -0.61 -3.42 -1.86
CA GLY A 50 0.83 -3.22 -2.01
C GLY A 50 1.33 -1.85 -1.52
N PRO A 51 0.95 -0.75 -2.18
CA PRO A 51 1.31 0.59 -1.74
C PRO A 51 0.74 0.96 -0.37
N THR A 52 -0.46 0.48 -0.03
CA THR A 52 -1.05 0.69 1.30
C THR A 52 -0.17 0.16 2.42
N LEU A 53 0.30 -1.09 2.32
CA LEU A 53 1.18 -1.68 3.33
C LEU A 53 2.59 -1.10 3.33
N ASP A 54 3.09 -0.69 2.15
CA ASP A 54 4.36 0.02 2.05
C ASP A 54 4.38 1.32 2.87
N LEU A 55 3.34 2.13 2.70
CA LEU A 55 3.20 3.37 3.45
C LEU A 55 2.93 3.09 4.94
N ALA A 56 2.01 2.17 5.25
CA ALA A 56 1.65 1.84 6.63
C ALA A 56 2.85 1.38 7.47
N ALA A 57 3.78 0.62 6.89
CA ALA A 57 4.99 0.15 7.56
C ALA A 57 5.94 1.30 7.98
N ARG A 58 5.79 2.48 7.37
CA ARG A 58 6.63 3.67 7.63
C ARG A 58 5.95 4.71 8.51
N LEU A 59 4.65 4.56 8.83
CA LEU A 59 3.87 5.52 9.61
C LEU A 59 3.56 4.98 11.02
N PRO A 60 4.34 5.34 12.05
CA PRO A 60 4.23 4.75 13.38
C PRO A 60 2.96 5.15 14.14
N ARG A 61 2.28 6.24 13.76
CA ARG A 61 1.08 6.76 14.45
C ARG A 61 -0.19 6.64 13.61
N LEU A 62 -0.17 5.81 12.57
CA LEU A 62 -1.33 5.62 11.71
C LEU A 62 -2.53 5.09 12.52
N ARG A 63 -3.74 5.61 12.26
CA ARG A 63 -4.95 5.17 12.99
C ARG A 63 -5.27 3.70 12.75
N ALA A 64 -5.35 3.30 11.49
CA ALA A 64 -5.70 1.94 11.10
C ALA A 64 -5.40 1.69 9.61
N VAL A 65 -5.37 0.41 9.24
CA VAL A 65 -5.33 -0.05 7.85
C VAL A 65 -6.52 -0.97 7.58
N VAL A 66 -7.17 -0.78 6.43
CA VAL A 66 -8.19 -1.68 5.90
C VAL A 66 -7.68 -2.30 4.60
N LEU A 67 -7.62 -3.63 4.57
CA LEU A 67 -7.21 -4.41 3.41
C LEU A 67 -8.39 -5.21 2.88
N HIS A 68 -8.76 -5.00 1.62
CA HIS A 68 -9.86 -5.69 0.96
C HIS A 68 -9.33 -6.60 -0.15
N SER A 69 -9.55 -7.91 0.00
CA SER A 69 -9.01 -8.98 -0.82
C SER A 69 -7.52 -8.76 -1.14
N PRO A 70 -6.67 -8.55 -0.12
CA PRO A 70 -5.26 -8.21 -0.35
C PRO A 70 -4.51 -9.36 -1.01
N ILE A 71 -3.43 -9.01 -1.70
CA ILE A 71 -2.49 -9.98 -2.25
C ILE A 71 -1.36 -10.25 -1.25
N LEU A 72 -0.86 -11.49 -1.20
CA LEU A 72 0.32 -11.81 -0.39
C LEU A 72 1.62 -11.30 -1.04
N SER A 73 1.69 -11.43 -2.37
CA SER A 73 2.69 -10.85 -3.26
C SER A 73 2.29 -11.05 -4.72
N GLY A 74 2.93 -10.35 -5.66
CA GLY A 74 2.64 -10.47 -7.09
C GLY A 74 2.81 -11.90 -7.62
N LEU A 75 3.90 -12.58 -7.27
CA LEU A 75 4.11 -13.97 -7.69
C LEU A 75 3.08 -14.93 -7.09
N ARG A 76 2.64 -14.70 -5.85
CA ARG A 76 1.65 -15.55 -5.16
C ARG A 76 0.24 -15.42 -5.73
N VAL A 77 -0.05 -14.35 -6.45
CA VAL A 77 -1.30 -14.23 -7.23
C VAL A 77 -1.27 -15.16 -8.43
N MET A 78 -0.12 -15.26 -9.10
CA MET A 78 0.01 -16.01 -10.36
C MET A 78 0.31 -17.49 -10.15
N TYR A 79 1.05 -17.84 -9.09
CA TYR A 79 1.54 -19.19 -8.85
C TYR A 79 1.49 -19.55 -7.36
N PRO A 80 1.27 -20.83 -6.99
CA PRO A 80 1.25 -21.29 -5.61
C PRO A 80 2.65 -21.42 -5.00
N VAL A 81 3.41 -20.31 -4.96
CA VAL A 81 4.76 -20.26 -4.37
C VAL A 81 4.70 -20.02 -2.87
N LYS A 82 5.49 -20.79 -2.12
CA LYS A 82 5.54 -20.66 -0.64
C LYS A 82 6.63 -19.71 -0.14
N ARG A 83 7.62 -19.39 -0.99
CA ARG A 83 8.77 -18.54 -0.64
C ARG A 83 8.66 -17.17 -1.29
N THR A 84 9.17 -16.14 -0.62
CA THR A 84 9.30 -14.81 -1.20
C THR A 84 10.63 -14.68 -1.92
N TYR A 85 10.62 -14.17 -3.15
CA TYR A 85 11.81 -14.01 -3.99
C TYR A 85 12.23 -12.55 -4.12
N TRP A 86 13.49 -12.29 -4.45
CA TRP A 86 14.02 -10.92 -4.56
C TRP A 86 13.33 -10.12 -5.67
N PHE A 87 12.94 -10.77 -6.77
CA PHE A 87 12.24 -10.20 -7.93
C PHE A 87 10.70 -10.18 -7.79
N ASP A 88 10.17 -10.63 -6.66
CA ASP A 88 8.73 -10.52 -6.38
C ASP A 88 8.34 -9.06 -6.12
N ILE A 89 7.11 -8.68 -6.45
CA ILE A 89 6.58 -7.32 -6.25
C ILE A 89 5.52 -7.35 -5.17
N TYR A 90 5.30 -6.22 -4.49
CA TYR A 90 4.28 -6.06 -3.47
C TYR A 90 4.34 -7.15 -2.40
N LYS A 91 5.53 -7.39 -1.83
CA LYS A 91 5.81 -8.44 -0.83
C LYS A 91 5.09 -8.20 0.50
N ASN A 92 3.77 -8.14 0.47
CA ASN A 92 2.90 -7.77 1.59
C ASN A 92 3.06 -8.72 2.76
N ILE A 93 3.30 -10.01 2.49
CA ILE A 93 3.62 -11.01 3.52
C ILE A 93 4.86 -10.64 4.35
N ASP A 94 5.83 -9.94 3.75
CA ASP A 94 7.04 -9.47 4.44
C ASP A 94 6.83 -8.09 5.08
N LYS A 95 5.91 -7.27 4.56
CA LYS A 95 5.64 -5.90 5.02
C LYS A 95 4.65 -5.83 6.17
N ILE A 96 3.63 -6.70 6.20
CA ILE A 96 2.56 -6.66 7.21
C ILE A 96 3.08 -6.74 8.66
N PRO A 97 4.16 -7.48 9.01
CA PRO A 97 4.67 -7.48 10.38
C PRO A 97 5.26 -6.15 10.84
N LEU A 98 5.54 -5.22 9.91
CA LEU A 98 6.09 -3.90 10.21
C LEU A 98 5.01 -2.85 10.52
N VAL A 99 3.73 -3.19 10.34
CA VAL A 99 2.60 -2.28 10.58
C VAL A 99 2.25 -2.28 12.07
N ASN A 100 2.33 -1.11 12.69
CA ASN A 100 2.17 -0.94 14.15
C ASN A 100 0.76 -0.48 14.58
N CYS A 101 -0.22 -0.51 13.68
CA CYS A 101 -1.59 -0.07 13.95
C CYS A 101 -2.61 -1.21 13.72
N PRO A 102 -3.84 -1.08 14.22
CA PRO A 102 -4.90 -2.05 13.95
C PRO A 102 -5.12 -2.27 12.45
N VAL A 103 -5.23 -3.53 12.03
CA VAL A 103 -5.48 -3.92 10.64
C VAL A 103 -6.78 -4.71 10.55
N LEU A 104 -7.68 -4.28 9.66
CA LEU A 104 -8.86 -5.04 9.25
C LEU A 104 -8.60 -5.70 7.89
N ILE A 105 -8.83 -7.01 7.79
CA ILE A 105 -8.75 -7.76 6.53
C ILE A 105 -10.13 -8.27 6.16
N ILE A 106 -10.56 -7.97 4.93
CA ILE A 106 -11.81 -8.43 4.33
C ILE A 106 -11.42 -9.32 3.15
N HIS A 107 -11.91 -10.56 3.08
CA HIS A 107 -11.60 -11.51 2.02
C HIS A 107 -12.83 -11.92 1.23
#